data_AF-A0A955BFM7-F1
#
_entry.id   AF-A0A955BFM7-F1
#
_cell.length_a   1.000
_cell.length_b   1.000
_cell.length_c   1.000
_cell.angle_alpha   90.00
_cell.angle_beta   90.00
_cell.angle_gamma   90.00
#
_symmetry.space_group_name_H-M   'P 1'
#
loop_
_entity.id
_entity.type
_entity.pdbx_description
1 polymer ?
#
loop_
_entity_poly.entity_id
_entity_poly.type
_entity_poly.pdbx_seq_one_letter_code
_entity_poly.pdbx_strand_id
1 'polypeptide(L)' 'LAALLDVSLVQAAQNVVPVAVTAAESVERLRTWASGRCLDASRPGIYRWDNGGGGRTRRRVNRDPSNN' A
#
# COMPACT_ATOMS: atom_id res chain seq x y z
N LEU A 1 20.10 11.05 -3.95
CA LEU A 1 20.48 10.88 -5.37
C LEU A 1 20.96 12.19 -6.00
N ALA A 2 20.19 13.29 -5.95
CA ALA A 2 20.65 14.59 -6.49
C ALA A 2 22.02 15.03 -5.95
N ALA A 3 22.21 14.98 -4.63
CA ALA A 3 23.51 15.25 -3.98
C ALA A 3 24.61 14.19 -4.25
N LEU A 4 24.24 13.01 -4.76
CA LEU A 4 25.17 11.93 -5.13
C LEU A 4 25.61 12.02 -6.60
N LEU A 5 24.78 12.63 -7.45
CA LEU A 5 25.01 12.81 -8.88
C LEU A 5 25.47 14.23 -9.23
N ASP A 6 25.54 15.13 -8.25
CA ASP A 6 25.85 16.56 -8.38
C ASP A 6 25.02 17.28 -9.47
N VAL A 7 23.73 16.91 -9.55
CA VAL A 7 22.76 17.51 -10.48
C VAL A 7 21.59 18.12 -9.72
N SER A 8 20.90 19.06 -10.38
CA SER A 8 19.68 19.67 -9.86
C SER A 8 18.61 18.62 -9.55
N LEU A 9 17.71 18.93 -8.60
CA LEU A 9 16.60 18.03 -8.22
C LEU A 9 15.73 17.64 -9.43
N VAL A 10 15.56 18.57 -10.38
CA VAL A 10 14.81 18.37 -11.63
C VAL A 10 15.48 17.36 -12.54
N GLN A 11 16.82 17.42 -12.68
CA GLN A 11 17.57 16.43 -13.47
C GLN A 11 17.66 15.07 -12.76
N ALA A 12 17.79 15.06 -11.44
CA ALA A 12 17.77 13.82 -10.67
C ALA A 12 16.44 13.07 -10.82
N ALA A 13 15.32 13.80 -10.94
CA ALA A 13 13.99 13.21 -11.14
C ALA A 13 13.88 12.42 -12.45
N GLN A 14 14.63 12.78 -13.51
CA GLN A 14 14.63 12.02 -14.77
C GLN A 14 15.24 10.61 -14.64
N ASN A 15 16.09 10.40 -13.63
CA ASN A 15 16.77 9.13 -13.38
C ASN A 15 16.02 8.23 -12.39
N VAL A 16 14.96 8.74 -11.76
CA VAL A 16 14.15 7.99 -10.80
C VAL A 16 12.86 7.60 -11.48
N VAL A 17 12.75 6.32 -11.86
CA VAL A 17 11.46 5.80 -12.32
C VAL A 17 10.59 5.51 -11.08
N PRO A 18 9.38 6.07 -10.96
CA PRO A 18 8.52 5.78 -9.83
C PRO A 18 8.22 4.28 -9.79
N VAL A 19 8.48 3.63 -8.66
CA VAL A 19 8.21 2.19 -8.46
C VAL A 19 6.74 1.86 -8.73
N ALA A 20 5.83 2.79 -8.43
CA ALA A 20 4.41 2.65 -8.72
C ALA A 20 4.08 2.64 -10.22
N VAL A 21 4.97 3.15 -11.08
CA VAL A 21 4.81 3.18 -12.55
C VAL A 21 5.41 1.92 -13.18
N THR A 22 6.61 1.49 -12.75
CA THR A 22 7.26 0.29 -13.30
C THR A 22 6.71 -1.02 -12.77
N ALA A 23 6.21 -1.02 -11.53
CA ALA A 23 5.61 -2.19 -10.90
C ALA A 23 4.11 -1.99 -10.64
N ALA A 24 3.44 -1.14 -11.43
CA ALA A 24 2.05 -0.74 -11.23
C ALA A 24 1.12 -1.92 -10.96
N GLU A 25 1.20 -2.98 -11.76
CA GLU A 25 0.37 -4.17 -11.63
C GLU A 25 0.66 -4.95 -10.33
N SER A 26 1.94 -5.08 -9.96
CA SER A 26 2.34 -5.76 -8.72
C SER A 26 1.87 -4.96 -7.50
N VAL A 27 1.95 -3.63 -7.56
CA VAL A 27 1.45 -2.73 -6.51
C VAL A 27 -0.07 -2.80 -6.41
N GLU A 28 -0.80 -2.86 -7.53
CA GLU A 28 -2.26 -2.99 -7.53
C GLU A 28 -2.73 -4.34 -6.97
N ARG A 29 -2.07 -5.44 -7.34
CA ARG A 29 -2.30 -6.76 -6.74
C ARG A 29 -2.06 -6.74 -5.24
N LEU A 30 -0.98 -6.10 -4.77
CA LEU A 30 -0.69 -5.97 -3.35
C LEU A 30 -1.74 -5.14 -2.61
N ARG A 31 -2.16 -4.00 -3.18
CA ARG A 31 -3.24 -3.16 -2.62
C ARG A 31 -4.54 -3.95 -2.48
N THR A 32 -4.86 -4.77 -3.48
CA THR A 32 -6.05 -5.62 -3.47
C THR A 32 -5.95 -6.73 -2.41
N TRP A 33 -4.78 -7.39 -2.30
CA TRP A 33 -4.54 -8.40 -1.27
C TRP A 33 -4.58 -7.81 0.15
N ALA A 34 -3.98 -6.64 0.37
CA ALA A 34 -3.89 -6.01 1.68
C ALA A 34 -5.24 -5.45 2.17
N SER A 35 -6.15 -5.12 1.25
CA SER A 35 -7.48 -4.57 1.57
C SER A 35 -8.24 -5.51 2.51
N GLY A 36 -8.61 -5.00 3.68
CA GLY A 36 -9.32 -5.76 4.71
C GLY A 36 -8.46 -6.72 5.54
N ARG A 37 -7.15 -6.84 5.26
CA ARG A 37 -6.21 -7.76 5.95
C ARG A 37 -5.12 -7.05 6.74
N CYS A 38 -4.60 -5.94 6.21
CA CYS A 38 -3.51 -5.18 6.81
C CYS A 38 -4.03 -3.94 7.55
N LEU A 39 -3.24 -3.40 8.47
CA LEU A 39 -3.49 -2.08 9.07
C LEU A 39 -3.16 -0.97 8.07
N ASP A 40 -3.93 0.11 8.11
CA ASP A 40 -3.70 1.30 7.29
C ASP A 40 -2.58 2.15 7.91
N ALA A 41 -1.62 2.57 7.10
CA ALA A 41 -0.47 3.35 7.54
C ALA A 41 -0.78 4.85 7.68
N SER A 42 -1.79 5.34 6.95
CA SER A 42 -2.15 6.76 6.89
C SER A 42 -3.34 7.09 7.78
N ARG A 43 -4.19 6.11 8.08
CA ARG A 43 -5.41 6.29 8.88
C ARG A 43 -5.46 5.24 9.99
N PRO A 44 -6.01 5.57 11.18
CA PRO A 44 -6.29 4.56 12.17
C PRO A 44 -7.27 3.51 11.63
N GLY A 45 -6.90 2.24 11.66
CA GLY A 45 -7.79 1.13 11.31
C GLY A 45 -7.24 0.16 10.26
N ILE A 46 -8.14 -0.59 9.64
CA ILE A 46 -7.81 -1.60 8.62
C ILE A 46 -7.74 -0.93 7.25
N TYR A 47 -6.68 -1.21 6.50
CA TYR A 47 -6.47 -0.70 5.15
C TYR A 47 -7.61 -1.11 4.22
N ARG A 48 -8.10 -0.14 3.43
CA ARG A 48 -9.15 -0.35 2.44
C ARG A 48 -8.73 0.28 1.11
N TRP A 49 -8.68 -0.57 0.09
CA TRP A 49 -8.51 -0.13 -1.29
C TRP A 49 -9.87 -0.10 -1.97
N ASP A 50 -10.32 1.09 -2.37
CA ASP A 50 -11.60 1.30 -3.03
C ASP A 50 -11.43 1.17 -4.55
N ASN A 51 -11.42 -0.07 -5.03
CA ASN A 51 -11.44 -0.36 -6.47
C ASN A 51 -12.61 -1.29 -6.77
N GLY A 52 -13.84 -0.79 -6.63
CA GLY A 52 -15.09 -1.24 -7.29
C GLY A 52 -15.53 -2.71 -7.20
N GLY A 53 -14.76 -3.60 -6.58
CA GLY A 53 -14.97 -5.04 -6.57
C GLY A 53 -15.13 -5.54 -5.15
N GLY A 54 -16.37 -5.85 -4.77
CA GLY A 54 -16.74 -6.38 -3.46
C GLY A 54 -15.95 -7.63 -3.07
N GLY A 55 -14.90 -7.44 -2.28
CA GLY A 55 -14.16 -8.51 -1.61
C GLY A 55 -14.88 -8.90 -0.32
N ARG A 56 -15.19 -10.20 -0.20
CA ARG A 56 -16.07 -10.83 0.80
C ARG A 56 -15.86 -10.37 2.24
N THR A 57 -17.01 -10.23 2.90
CA THR A 57 -17.28 -9.90 4.29
C THR A 57 -16.35 -10.61 5.28
N ARG A 58 -15.81 -9.83 6.23
CA ARG A 58 -14.94 -10.24 7.35
C ARG A 58 -15.31 -11.61 7.96
N ARG A 59 -14.29 -12.44 8.24
CA ARG A 59 -14.40 -13.47 9.27
C ARG A 59 -14.42 -12.78 10.63
N ARG A 60 -15.54 -12.83 11.35
CA ARG A 60 -15.65 -12.30 12.71
C ARG A 60 -14.69 -13.08 13.61
N VAL A 61 -13.71 -12.40 14.18
CA VAL A 61 -12.87 -12.96 15.23
C VAL A 61 -13.61 -12.70 16.54
N ASN A 62 -14.02 -13.76 17.24
CA ASN A 62 -14.64 -13.62 18.55
C ASN A 62 -13.58 -13.11 19.53
N ARG A 63 -13.82 -11.95 20.14
CA ARG A 63 -12.91 -11.32 21.11
C ARG A 63 -13.42 -11.61 22.51
N ASP A 64 -13.48 -12.89 22.85
CA ASP A 64 -13.79 -13.30 24.22
C ASP A 64 -12.51 -13.17 25.07
N PRO A 65 -12.48 -12.27 26.06
CA PRO A 65 -11.32 -12.09 26.92
C PRO A 65 -10.99 -13.32 27.78
N SER A 66 -11.88 -14.32 27.85
CA SER A 66 -11.62 -15.59 28.55
C SER A 66 -10.77 -16.62 27.77
N ASN A 67 -10.40 -16.33 26.51
CA ASN A 67 -9.58 -17.18 25.66
C ASN A 67 -8.09 -16.76 25.58
N ASN A 68 -7.56 -16.06 26.59
CA ASN A 68 -6.11 -15.81 26.76
C ASN A 68 -5.60 -16.45 28.04
#